data_AF-X1JE89-F1
#
_entry.id   AF-X1JE89-F1
#
_cell.length_a   1.000
_cell.length_b   1.000
_cell.length_c   1.000
_cell.angle_alpha   90.00
_cell.angle_beta   90.00
_cell.angle_gamma   90.00
#
_symmetry.space_group_name_H-M   'P 1'
#
loop_
_entity.id
_entity.type
_entity.pdbx_description
1 polymer ?
#
loop_
_entity_poly.entity_id
_entity_poly.type
_entity_poly.pdbx_seq_one_letter_code
_entity_poly.pdbx_strand_id
1 'polypeptide(L)'
;MLGGLKIEQSSQSVIIRGLKDYVFGHKSVIKGIRKNAVQIGTDGYRQEQWPSFRGILRSGEPDTYVVGSIVKHLSREYTKGDVNFDGVVVPFVFDDSLVCP
;
A
#
# COMPACT_ATOMS: atom_id res chain seq x y z
N MET A 1 -16.86 7.53 24.90
CA MET A 1 -15.46 7.64 25.35
C MET A 1 -14.58 7.82 24.12
N LEU A 2 -13.75 8.87 24.05
CA LEU A 2 -12.76 9.02 22.96
C LEU A 2 -11.56 8.11 23.26
N GLY A 3 -10.99 7.47 22.23
CA GLY A 3 -9.86 6.54 22.38
C GLY A 3 -10.23 5.11 22.80
N GLY A 4 -11.51 4.80 23.00
CA GLY A 4 -11.97 3.44 23.28
C GLY A 4 -11.94 2.53 22.06
N LEU A 5 -11.68 1.23 22.28
CA LEU A 5 -11.83 0.21 21.25
C LEU A 5 -13.32 -0.06 20.99
N LYS A 6 -13.67 -0.23 19.72
CA LYS A 6 -15.00 -0.67 19.29
C LYS A 6 -14.88 -1.77 18.25
N ILE A 7 -15.89 -2.62 18.18
CA ILE A 7 -16.06 -3.54 17.06
C ILE A 7 -16.51 -2.69 15.87
N GLU A 8 -15.65 -2.53 14.86
CA GLU A 8 -15.99 -1.82 13.63
C GLU A 8 -16.74 -2.74 12.65
N GLN A 9 -16.32 -4.00 12.56
CA GLN A 9 -16.89 -4.99 11.65
C GLN A 9 -16.55 -6.41 12.13
N SER A 10 -17.41 -7.37 11.81
CA SER A 10 -17.14 -8.80 11.96
C SER A 10 -17.29 -9.52 10.61
N SER A 11 -16.55 -10.61 10.42
CA SER A 11 -16.65 -11.47 9.24
C SER A 11 -16.22 -12.88 9.58
N GLN A 12 -16.71 -13.86 8.81
CA GLN A 12 -16.32 -15.27 8.96
C GLN A 12 -14.96 -15.57 8.31
N SER A 13 -14.48 -14.71 7.41
CA SER A 13 -13.24 -14.94 6.66
C SER A 13 -12.47 -13.66 6.41
N VAL A 14 -11.15 -13.77 6.47
CA VAL A 14 -10.20 -12.72 6.08
C VAL A 14 -9.10 -13.34 5.23
N ILE A 15 -8.70 -12.64 4.16
CA ILE A 15 -7.55 -12.97 3.35
C ILE A 15 -6.56 -11.81 3.46
N ILE A 16 -5.38 -12.07 4.01
CA ILE A 16 -4.30 -11.08 4.14
C ILE A 16 -3.24 -11.43 3.10
N ARG A 17 -2.98 -10.51 2.17
CA ARG A 17 -1.99 -10.69 1.10
C ARG A 17 -0.69 -9.93 1.35
N GLY A 18 -0.74 -8.93 2.23
CA GLY A 18 0.40 -8.11 2.59
C GLY A 18 -0.02 -6.90 3.42
N LEU A 19 0.91 -5.97 3.63
CA LEU A 19 0.63 -4.76 4.39
C LEU A 19 -0.44 -3.92 3.69
N LYS A 20 -1.60 -3.78 4.35
CA LYS A 20 -2.75 -2.99 3.85
C LYS A 20 -3.26 -3.49 2.48
N ASP A 21 -3.04 -4.76 2.18
CA ASP A 21 -3.63 -5.50 1.07
C ASP A 21 -4.39 -6.72 1.66
N TYR A 22 -5.71 -6.59 1.78
CA TYR A 22 -6.55 -7.63 2.39
C TYR A 22 -7.96 -7.66 1.79
N VAL A 23 -8.65 -8.78 2.00
CA VAL A 23 -10.09 -8.92 1.80
C VAL A 23 -10.69 -9.31 3.15
N PHE A 24 -11.65 -8.52 3.63
CA PHE A 24 -12.37 -8.77 4.89
C PHE A 24 -13.86 -8.93 4.56
N GLY A 25 -14.35 -10.17 4.61
CA GLY A 25 -15.65 -10.52 4.02
C GLY A 25 -15.70 -10.16 2.54
N HIS A 26 -16.60 -9.24 2.16
CA HIS A 26 -16.73 -8.75 0.78
C HIS A 26 -15.91 -7.48 0.49
N LYS A 27 -15.24 -6.91 1.50
CA LYS A 27 -14.51 -5.65 1.37
C LYS A 27 -13.07 -5.92 0.97
N SER A 28 -12.70 -5.57 -0.26
CA SER A 28 -11.30 -5.55 -0.71
C SER A 28 -10.65 -4.20 -0.41
N VAL A 29 -9.47 -4.22 0.21
CA VAL A 29 -8.68 -3.04 0.53
C VAL A 29 -7.27 -3.24 -0.01
N ILE A 30 -6.85 -2.35 -0.91
CA ILE A 30 -5.47 -2.23 -1.38
C ILE A 30 -5.06 -0.78 -1.20
N LYS A 31 -4.29 -0.47 -0.15
CA LYS A 31 -3.95 0.93 0.16
C LYS A 31 -3.02 1.51 -0.91
N GLY A 32 -3.34 2.74 -1.33
CA GLY A 32 -2.54 3.47 -2.33
C GLY A 32 -2.94 3.20 -3.77
N ILE A 33 -3.80 2.19 -4.00
CA ILE A 33 -4.40 1.90 -5.30
C ILE A 33 -5.82 2.46 -5.33
N ARG A 34 -6.13 3.26 -6.35
CA ARG A 34 -7.48 3.83 -6.51
C ARG A 34 -8.48 2.76 -6.95
N LYS A 35 -9.76 2.94 -6.60
CA LYS A 35 -10.83 2.01 -7.01
C LYS A 35 -10.99 1.88 -8.54
N ASN A 36 -10.64 2.94 -9.27
CA ASN A 36 -10.69 2.98 -10.74
C ASN A 36 -9.32 2.72 -11.40
N ALA A 37 -8.31 2.28 -10.64
CA ALA A 37 -7.03 1.89 -11.20
C ALA A 37 -7.20 0.66 -12.10
N VAL A 38 -6.48 0.63 -13.22
CA VAL A 38 -6.48 -0.50 -14.14
C VAL A 38 -5.30 -1.40 -13.81
N GLN A 39 -5.54 -2.69 -13.58
CA GLN A 39 -4.47 -3.66 -13.38
C GLN A 39 -3.79 -3.95 -14.73
N ILE A 40 -2.47 -3.79 -14.78
CA ILE A 40 -1.63 -3.89 -16.00
C ILE A 40 -0.58 -5.00 -15.88
N GLY A 41 -0.92 -6.11 -15.21
CA GLY A 41 -0.07 -7.26 -14.95
C GLY A 41 -0.34 -7.88 -13.58
N THR A 42 0.53 -8.76 -13.10
CA THR A 42 0.37 -9.41 -11.79
C THR A 42 0.39 -8.39 -10.66
N ASP A 43 1.39 -7.49 -10.66
CA ASP A 43 1.68 -6.57 -9.57
C ASP A 43 1.58 -5.09 -9.97
N GLY A 44 1.15 -4.78 -11.20
CA GLY A 44 1.13 -3.44 -11.75
C GLY A 44 -0.28 -2.84 -11.78
N TYR A 45 -0.44 -1.61 -11.29
CA TYR A 45 -1.69 -0.85 -11.37
C TYR A 45 -1.43 0.52 -12.00
N ARG A 46 -2.11 0.82 -13.10
CA ARG A 46 -2.10 2.14 -13.73
C ARG A 46 -3.22 2.99 -13.15
N GLN A 47 -2.89 4.19 -12.70
CA GLN A 47 -3.90 5.14 -12.21
C GLN A 47 -3.52 6.57 -12.56
N GLU A 48 -4.51 7.47 -12.51
CA GLU A 48 -4.28 8.89 -12.70
C GLU A 48 -3.43 9.50 -11.58
N GLN A 49 -2.53 10.39 -11.98
CA GLN A 49 -1.75 11.23 -11.09
C GLN A 49 -2.21 12.68 -11.25
N TRP A 50 -2.81 13.20 -10.18
CA TRP A 50 -3.33 14.56 -10.14
C TRP A 50 -2.22 15.48 -9.60
N PRO A 51 -1.78 16.48 -10.36
CA PRO A 51 -0.70 17.35 -9.93
C PRO A 51 -1.19 18.22 -8.75
N SER A 52 -0.30 18.40 -7.77
CA SER A 52 -0.54 19.38 -6.70
C SER A 52 -0.22 20.78 -7.21
N PHE A 53 -0.75 21.81 -6.54
CA PHE A 53 -0.43 23.20 -6.87
C PHE A 53 1.09 23.47 -6.91
N ARG A 54 1.82 22.94 -5.91
CA ARG A 54 3.29 22.99 -5.88
C ARG A 54 3.94 22.26 -7.07
N GLY A 55 3.34 21.16 -7.53
CA GLY A 55 3.80 20.43 -8.71
C GLY A 55 3.64 21.25 -9.99
N ILE A 56 2.50 21.93 -10.14
CA ILE A 56 2.21 22.81 -11.28
C ILE A 56 3.21 23.97 -11.32
N LEU A 57 3.43 24.66 -10.20
CA LEU A 57 4.40 25.77 -10.14
C LEU A 57 5.83 25.35 -10.49
N ARG A 58 6.21 24.10 -10.19
CA ARG A 58 7.52 23.55 -10.53
C ARG A 58 7.66 23.10 -11.98
N SER A 59 6.55 22.90 -12.69
CA SER A 59 6.57 22.44 -14.08
C SER A 59 7.04 23.51 -15.07
N GLY A 60 7.06 24.78 -14.67
CA GLY A 60 7.36 25.91 -15.54
C GLY A 60 6.18 26.38 -16.39
N GLU A 61 5.07 25.64 -16.38
CA GLU A 61 3.84 25.95 -17.13
C GLU A 61 2.64 26.06 -16.18
N PRO A 62 2.55 27.13 -15.37
CA PRO A 62 1.53 27.25 -14.34
C PRO A 62 0.09 27.38 -14.89
N ASP A 63 -0.04 27.81 -16.15
CA ASP A 63 -1.32 28.03 -16.81
C ASP A 63 -1.94 26.74 -17.39
N THR A 64 -1.20 25.61 -17.33
CA THR A 64 -1.65 24.32 -17.88
C THR A 64 -1.89 23.31 -16.76
N TYR A 65 -3.08 22.70 -16.75
CA TYR A 65 -3.42 21.61 -15.82
C TYR A 65 -3.51 20.26 -16.55
N VAL A 66 -2.50 19.40 -16.38
CA VAL A 66 -2.45 18.08 -17.02
C VAL A 66 -2.59 16.98 -15.96
N VAL A 67 -3.57 16.09 -16.13
CA VAL A 67 -3.67 14.86 -15.33
C VAL A 67 -2.78 13.80 -15.97
N GLY A 68 -1.75 13.39 -15.23
CA GLY A 68 -0.80 12.36 -15.67
C GLY A 68 -1.30 10.94 -15.40
N SER A 69 -0.51 9.96 -15.85
CA SER A 69 -0.69 8.55 -15.50
C SER A 69 0.54 8.03 -14.77
N ILE A 70 0.34 7.27 -13.70
CA ILE A 70 1.40 6.62 -12.94
C ILE A 70 1.13 5.12 -12.81
N VAL A 71 2.19 4.32 -12.92
CA VAL A 71 2.16 2.89 -12.59
C VAL A 71 2.59 2.70 -11.14
N LYS A 72 1.78 2.00 -10.36
CA LYS A 72 2.08 1.55 -9.01
C LYS A 72 2.43 0.07 -9.06
N HIS A 73 3.59 -0.28 -8.53
CA HIS A 73 4.02 -1.66 -8.34
C HIS A 73 3.68 -2.09 -6.91
N LEU A 74 2.95 -3.20 -6.78
CA LEU A 74 2.50 -3.77 -5.51
C LEU A 74 3.13 -5.15 -5.34
N SER A 75 4.23 -5.24 -4.58
CA SER A 75 4.76 -6.54 -4.16
C SER A 75 3.99 -7.05 -2.94
N ARG A 76 3.67 -8.35 -2.95
CA ARG A 76 3.08 -9.08 -1.81
C ARG A 76 4.12 -9.82 -0.97
N GLU A 77 5.40 -9.67 -1.30
CA GLU A 77 6.49 -10.15 -0.47
C GLU A 77 6.52 -9.39 0.86
N TYR A 78 6.57 -10.14 1.97
CA TYR A 78 6.60 -9.56 3.30
C TYR A 78 8.03 -9.34 3.76
N THR A 79 8.51 -8.10 3.69
CA THR A 79 9.91 -7.75 3.99
C THR A 79 10.06 -6.98 5.31
N LYS A 80 9.14 -7.16 6.26
CA LYS A 80 9.10 -6.41 7.53
C LYS A 80 9.47 -7.25 8.77
N GLY A 81 9.81 -8.51 8.54
CA GLY A 81 10.13 -9.51 9.55
C GLY A 81 9.97 -10.89 8.94
N ASP A 82 10.33 -11.92 9.71
CA ASP A 82 10.18 -13.31 9.31
C ASP A 82 8.78 -13.79 9.66
N VAL A 83 8.07 -14.32 8.65
CA VAL A 83 6.72 -14.85 8.82
C VAL A 83 6.83 -16.34 9.12
N ASN A 84 6.46 -16.72 10.34
CA ASN A 84 6.41 -18.13 10.76
C ASN A 84 5.24 -18.87 10.08
N PHE A 85 5.27 -20.20 10.14
CA PHE A 85 4.22 -21.06 9.57
C PHE A 85 2.83 -20.84 10.19
N ASP A 86 2.76 -20.31 11.41
CA ASP A 86 1.52 -19.94 12.10
C ASP A 86 1.04 -18.51 11.74
N GLY A 87 1.78 -17.80 10.89
CA GLY A 87 1.49 -16.44 10.46
C GLY A 87 1.97 -15.36 11.45
N VAL A 88 2.63 -15.72 12.54
CA VAL A 88 3.26 -14.76 13.45
C VAL A 88 4.49 -14.16 12.78
N VAL A 89 4.62 -12.83 12.87
CA VAL A 89 5.76 -12.10 12.33
C VAL A 89 6.77 -11.84 13.45
N VAL A 90 7.99 -12.34 13.29
CA VAL A 90 9.12 -12.05 14.16
C VAL A 90 9.91 -10.88 13.57
N PRO A 91 10.21 -9.84 14.37
CA PRO A 91 11.00 -8.71 13.88
C PRO A 91 12.43 -9.15 13.54
N PHE A 92 13.02 -8.51 12.53
CA PHE A 92 14.45 -8.68 12.28
C PHE A 92 15.25 -8.22 13.50
N VAL A 93 16.29 -8.98 13.83
CA VAL A 93 17.27 -8.61 14.87
C VAL A 93 18.40 -7.85 14.18
N PHE A 94 18.73 -6.66 14.71
CA PHE A 94 19.87 -5.90 14.22
C PHE A 94 21.16 -6.65 14.61
N ASP A 95 22.01 -6.95 13.62
CA ASP A 95 23.29 -7.61 13.85
C ASP A 95 24.40 -6.55 13.86
N ASP A 96 24.83 -6.16 15.06
CA ASP A 96 25.92 -5.19 15.29
C ASP A 96 27.28 -5.64 14.72
N SER A 97 27.43 -6.93 14.36
CA SER A 97 28.69 -7.49 13.88
C SER A 97 28.89 -7.35 12.36
N LEU A 98 27.84 -6.98 11.62
CA LEU A 98 27.93 -6.75 10.18
C LEU A 98 28.55 -5.38 9.91
N VAL A 99 29.81 -5.36 9.48
CA VAL A 99 30.44 -4.15 8.92
C VAL A 99 29.74 -3.85 7.60
N CYS A 100 29.05 -2.69 7.52
CA CYS A 100 28.47 -2.23 6.27
C CYS A 100 29.58 -2.10 5.19
N PRO A 101 29.36 -2.59 3.97
CA PRO A 101 30.27 -2.38 2.85
C PRO A 101 30.35 -0.90 2.44
#